data_AF-A0A4S3JG11-F1
#
_entry.id   AF-A0A4S3JG11-F1
#
_cell.length_a   1.000
_cell.length_b   1.000
_cell.length_c   1.000
_cell.angle_alpha   90.00
_cell.angle_beta   90.00
_cell.angle_gamma   90.00
#
_symmetry.space_group_name_H-M   'P 1'
#
loop_
_entity.id
_entity.type
_entity.pdbx_description
1 polymer ?
#
loop_
_entity_poly.entity_id
_entity_poly.type
_entity_poly.pdbx_seq_one_letter_code
_entity_poly.pdbx_strand_id
1 'polypeptide(L)'
;MEGFTLVSCTGSKPSIYDRALAVYVRYANGDLVRCIGQHSQWVQLHWIKIRSAVAVGDSKLPHGCRVYWLESNADLGFQEVNIYERSNVNQNSIAGLILEPSTAGYSIGNLPLDQFFAELILKRLNMDMVIPLTIPETSVDSTVEQLVNLFDKQLRYHVQDDQWELQGRTYFALKVERIYSPGALISIISDGHVFSDCIGVDDRIVDKYGAYLKELNKAIASCTGDGQHDRVQFQSLIDLLNLDHSVLASTANKDELLNLPQLHHDLPTTLDEIAETCRRILIAGCQPSRENLRTQIDSQNSPTLALYRGFSRFMLEDLDQHPLTQSLSRSRRKKLAAKVSFEMILRNQAYSNFIELMFPDYLRLSIHAHNNLGPKFGIRLFDSKTVRAVSTLDSVFGKDGGESESDDDRVSTSHLLHIPTPWHNCVAQVVGDSRVYIVKYGIVKEALTIDRYYGDVVSGNLIEGEGAFVSLRKREG
;
A
#
# COMPACT_ATOMS: atom_id res chain seq x y z
N MET A 1 0.56 -11.16 13.33
CA MET A 1 -0.88 -10.76 13.19
C MET A 1 -1.50 -11.52 12.02
N GLU A 2 -2.53 -12.32 12.30
CA GLU A 2 -3.36 -12.98 11.28
C GLU A 2 -3.92 -11.95 10.30
N GLY A 3 -3.96 -12.30 9.01
CA GLY A 3 -4.68 -11.52 8.02
C GLY A 3 -6.11 -11.33 8.51
N PHE A 4 -6.50 -10.08 8.74
CA PHE A 4 -7.84 -9.71 9.17
C PHE A 4 -8.84 -10.23 8.13
N THR A 5 -9.35 -11.44 8.35
CA THR A 5 -10.51 -11.94 7.66
C THR A 5 -11.68 -11.32 8.39
N LEU A 6 -12.19 -10.22 7.84
CA LEU A 6 -13.41 -9.59 8.33
C LEU A 6 -14.54 -10.61 8.17
N VAL A 7 -15.03 -11.15 9.29
CA VAL A 7 -16.35 -11.79 9.32
C VAL A 7 -17.35 -10.72 8.88
N SER A 8 -17.99 -10.94 7.74
CA SER A 8 -19.01 -10.05 7.20
C SER A 8 -20.19 -9.99 8.19
N CYS A 9 -20.39 -8.85 8.83
CA CYS A 9 -21.62 -8.59 9.59
C CYS A 9 -22.73 -8.16 8.63
N THR A 10 -23.90 -8.76 8.85
CA THR A 10 -25.16 -8.56 8.16
C THR A 10 -25.69 -7.14 8.37
N GLY A 11 -25.30 -6.17 7.54
CA GLY A 11 -25.88 -4.82 7.61
C GLY A 11 -25.35 -3.80 6.60
N SER A 12 -24.04 -3.81 6.31
CA SER A 12 -23.46 -2.97 5.25
C SER A 12 -23.31 -3.78 3.96
N LYS A 13 -23.64 -3.19 2.80
CA LYS A 13 -23.33 -3.82 1.52
C LYS A 13 -21.82 -4.06 1.44
N PRO A 14 -21.36 -5.29 1.15
CA PRO A 14 -19.94 -5.59 1.06
C PRO A 14 -19.30 -4.78 -0.08
N SER A 15 -18.09 -4.29 0.17
CA SER A 15 -17.34 -3.48 -0.80
C SER A 15 -16.98 -4.32 -2.04
N ILE A 16 -16.48 -3.70 -3.12
CA ILE A 16 -16.01 -4.50 -4.27
C ILE A 16 -14.82 -5.36 -3.88
N TYR A 17 -13.97 -4.88 -2.97
CA TYR A 17 -12.89 -5.67 -2.41
C TYR A 17 -13.39 -6.92 -1.70
N ASP A 18 -14.37 -6.77 -0.79
CA ASP A 18 -14.91 -7.89 -0.01
C ASP A 18 -15.55 -8.97 -0.91
N ARG A 19 -16.12 -8.55 -2.05
CA ARG A 19 -16.76 -9.44 -3.02
C ARG A 19 -15.80 -10.01 -4.07
N ALA A 20 -14.57 -9.51 -4.17
CA ALA A 20 -13.63 -9.95 -5.20
C ALA A 20 -13.08 -11.34 -4.86
N LEU A 21 -13.47 -12.35 -5.66
CA LEU A 21 -13.06 -13.73 -5.41
C LEU A 21 -11.69 -14.02 -6.04
N ALA A 22 -11.55 -13.71 -7.33
CA ALA A 22 -10.32 -13.91 -8.08
C ALA A 22 -10.31 -13.11 -9.38
N VAL A 23 -9.10 -12.90 -9.89
CA VAL A 23 -8.84 -12.55 -11.28
C VAL A 23 -8.25 -13.76 -12.01
N TYR A 24 -8.48 -13.86 -13.31
CA TYR A 24 -7.93 -14.91 -14.14
C TYR A 24 -7.53 -14.43 -15.52
N VAL A 25 -6.71 -15.25 -16.19
CA VAL A 25 -6.45 -15.15 -17.63
C VAL A 25 -6.78 -16.51 -18.22
N ARG A 26 -7.48 -16.52 -19.36
CA ARG A 26 -7.81 -17.73 -20.12
C ARG A 26 -7.50 -17.53 -21.60
N TYR A 27 -7.34 -18.62 -22.35
CA TYR A 27 -7.34 -18.57 -23.81
C TYR A 27 -8.76 -18.45 -24.36
N ALA A 28 -8.88 -18.06 -25.64
CA ALA A 28 -10.16 -17.97 -26.33
C ALA A 28 -10.92 -19.32 -26.39
N ASN A 29 -10.19 -20.45 -26.40
CA ASN A 29 -10.78 -21.79 -26.34
C ASN A 29 -11.38 -22.15 -24.95
N GLY A 30 -11.22 -21.28 -23.96
CA GLY A 30 -11.75 -21.44 -22.60
C GLY A 30 -10.77 -22.09 -21.60
N ASP A 31 -9.55 -22.45 -22.01
CA ASP A 31 -8.56 -23.02 -21.10
C ASP A 31 -8.01 -21.95 -20.14
N LEU A 32 -8.01 -22.26 -18.84
CA LEU A 32 -7.45 -21.39 -17.82
C LEU A 32 -5.94 -21.32 -17.98
N VAL A 33 -5.39 -20.11 -18.05
CA VAL A 33 -3.93 -19.88 -18.08
C VAL A 33 -3.45 -19.59 -16.67
N ARG A 34 -4.17 -18.73 -15.95
CA ARG A 34 -3.75 -18.22 -14.65
C ARG A 34 -4.96 -17.82 -13.83
N CYS A 35 -4.90 -18.02 -12.51
CA CYS A 35 -5.89 -17.52 -11.58
C CYS A 35 -5.22 -17.07 -10.28
N ILE A 36 -5.56 -15.87 -9.81
CA ILE A 36 -4.97 -15.22 -8.64
C ILE A 36 -6.08 -14.59 -7.80
N GLY A 37 -5.89 -14.58 -6.49
CA GLY A 37 -6.85 -14.07 -5.52
C GLY A 37 -7.02 -15.07 -4.39
N GLN A 38 -7.64 -14.61 -3.30
CA GLN A 38 -7.88 -15.40 -2.10
C GLN A 38 -8.65 -16.70 -2.40
N HIS A 39 -9.54 -16.67 -3.41
CA HIS A 39 -10.37 -17.81 -3.79
C HIS A 39 -9.92 -18.48 -5.09
N SER A 40 -8.66 -18.28 -5.52
CA SER A 40 -8.13 -18.83 -6.77
C SER A 40 -8.21 -20.36 -6.85
N GLN A 41 -7.97 -21.08 -5.75
CA GLN A 41 -8.11 -22.54 -5.69
C GLN A 41 -9.55 -22.99 -5.94
N TRP A 42 -10.53 -22.29 -5.36
CA TRP A 42 -11.94 -22.58 -5.61
C TRP A 42 -12.32 -22.37 -7.06
N VAL A 43 -11.84 -21.28 -7.67
CA VAL A 43 -12.07 -20.99 -9.09
C VAL A 43 -11.47 -22.07 -9.97
N GLN A 44 -10.26 -22.55 -9.68
CA GLN A 44 -9.63 -23.66 -10.40
C GLN A 44 -10.44 -24.95 -10.30
N LEU A 45 -10.90 -25.31 -9.09
CA LEU A 45 -11.74 -26.49 -8.87
C LEU A 45 -13.07 -26.43 -9.64
N HIS A 46 -13.66 -25.24 -9.75
CA HIS A 46 -14.96 -25.04 -10.41
C HIS A 46 -14.83 -24.54 -11.87
N TRP A 47 -13.62 -24.51 -12.42
CA TRP A 47 -13.34 -23.88 -13.72
C TRP A 47 -14.14 -24.49 -14.86
N ILE A 48 -14.38 -25.80 -14.87
CA ILE A 48 -15.15 -26.48 -15.93
C ILE A 48 -16.54 -25.85 -16.12
N LYS A 49 -17.19 -25.49 -15.01
CA LYS A 49 -18.50 -24.86 -15.02
C LYS A 49 -18.42 -23.40 -15.43
N ILE A 50 -17.45 -22.67 -14.89
CA ILE A 50 -17.17 -21.28 -15.24
C ILE A 50 -16.89 -21.16 -16.75
N ARG A 51 -16.00 -22.00 -17.27
CA ARG A 51 -15.64 -22.14 -18.69
C ARG A 51 -16.87 -22.29 -19.57
N SER A 52 -17.79 -23.17 -19.20
CA SER A 52 -19.01 -23.42 -19.96
C SER A 52 -19.88 -22.16 -20.10
N ALA A 53 -19.88 -21.27 -19.11
CA ALA A 53 -20.61 -20.01 -19.17
C ALA A 53 -19.87 -18.94 -19.98
N VAL A 54 -18.57 -18.76 -19.75
CA VAL A 54 -17.78 -17.72 -20.43
C VAL A 54 -17.46 -18.05 -21.89
N ALA A 55 -17.43 -19.33 -22.26
CA ALA A 55 -17.20 -19.77 -23.64
C ALA A 55 -18.45 -19.64 -24.54
N VAL A 56 -19.64 -19.57 -23.94
CA VAL A 56 -20.94 -19.48 -24.64
C VAL A 56 -21.47 -18.04 -24.70
N GLY A 57 -20.79 -17.09 -24.04
CA GLY A 57 -21.18 -15.70 -23.77
C GLY A 57 -22.32 -15.11 -24.63
N ASP A 58 -23.46 -14.86 -23.97
CA ASP A 58 -24.64 -14.19 -24.52
C ASP A 58 -24.26 -12.78 -25.04
N SER A 59 -24.39 -12.58 -26.34
CA SER A 59 -23.94 -11.38 -27.09
C SER A 59 -24.67 -10.08 -26.73
N LYS A 60 -25.48 -10.08 -25.67
CA LYS A 60 -26.37 -8.99 -25.26
C LYS A 60 -25.85 -8.16 -24.08
N LEU A 61 -24.89 -8.67 -23.29
CA LEU A 61 -24.30 -7.92 -22.18
C LEU A 61 -22.91 -7.42 -22.59
N PRO A 62 -22.64 -6.10 -22.53
CA PRO A 62 -21.30 -5.61 -22.75
C PRO A 62 -20.45 -6.02 -21.54
N HIS A 63 -19.67 -7.10 -21.70
CA HIS A 63 -18.52 -7.49 -20.88
C HIS A 63 -18.77 -8.27 -19.58
N GLY A 64 -19.91 -8.94 -19.40
CA GLY A 64 -20.04 -9.86 -18.26
C GLY A 64 -21.12 -10.94 -18.37
N CYS A 65 -20.95 -12.03 -17.62
CA CYS A 65 -21.89 -13.15 -17.53
C CYS A 65 -22.05 -13.63 -16.09
N ARG A 66 -23.13 -14.38 -15.82
CA ARG A 66 -23.40 -14.94 -14.49
C ARG A 66 -23.37 -16.46 -14.50
N VAL A 67 -22.85 -17.03 -13.43
CA VAL A 67 -22.79 -18.49 -13.22
C VAL A 67 -23.53 -18.85 -11.94
N TYR A 68 -24.39 -19.86 -12.00
CA TYR A 68 -25.22 -20.32 -10.89
C TYR A 68 -24.95 -21.78 -10.55
N TRP A 69 -25.08 -22.15 -9.27
CA TRP A 69 -25.06 -23.54 -8.79
C TRP A 69 -26.42 -23.99 -8.29
N LEU A 70 -26.86 -25.16 -8.79
CA LEU A 70 -28.15 -25.79 -8.43
C LEU A 70 -28.09 -26.48 -7.05
N GLU A 71 -26.89 -26.83 -6.58
CA GLU A 71 -26.64 -27.47 -5.29
C GLU A 71 -25.55 -26.68 -4.55
N SER A 72 -25.78 -26.37 -3.28
CA SER A 72 -24.79 -25.70 -2.43
C SER A 72 -23.66 -26.67 -2.13
N ASN A 73 -22.54 -26.59 -2.85
CA ASN A 73 -21.34 -27.32 -2.46
C ASN A 73 -20.82 -26.76 -1.13
N ALA A 74 -20.69 -27.66 -0.15
CA ALA A 74 -20.54 -27.36 1.27
C ALA A 74 -19.20 -26.72 1.67
N ASP A 75 -18.24 -26.56 0.75
CA ASP A 75 -16.88 -26.17 1.14
C ASP A 75 -16.64 -24.66 1.10
N LEU A 76 -17.37 -23.89 0.27
CA LEU A 76 -17.28 -22.41 0.22
C LEU A 76 -18.63 -21.68 0.02
N GLY A 77 -19.73 -22.39 -0.29
CA GLY A 77 -21.09 -21.85 -0.15
C GLY A 77 -21.59 -20.84 -1.21
N PHE A 78 -20.82 -20.45 -2.22
CA PHE A 78 -21.29 -19.51 -3.25
C PHE A 78 -22.35 -20.15 -4.17
N GLN A 79 -23.55 -19.56 -4.21
CA GLN A 79 -24.65 -20.01 -5.09
C GLN A 79 -24.62 -19.35 -6.46
N GLU A 80 -24.06 -18.15 -6.56
CA GLU A 80 -23.92 -17.38 -7.80
C GLU A 80 -22.66 -16.51 -7.80
N VAL A 81 -22.08 -16.28 -8.98
CA VAL A 81 -20.98 -15.33 -9.20
C VAL A 81 -21.21 -14.50 -10.47
N ASN A 82 -20.78 -13.24 -10.44
CA ASN A 82 -20.72 -12.37 -11.61
C ASN A 82 -19.29 -12.40 -12.17
N ILE A 83 -19.19 -12.46 -13.49
CA ILE A 83 -17.92 -12.51 -14.20
C ILE A 83 -17.86 -11.33 -15.16
N TYR A 84 -16.75 -10.59 -15.14
CA TYR A 84 -16.44 -9.53 -16.08
C TYR A 84 -15.24 -9.95 -16.90
N GLU A 85 -15.29 -9.81 -18.23
CA GLU A 85 -14.19 -10.19 -19.11
C GLU A 85 -13.78 -9.08 -20.07
N ARG A 86 -12.48 -9.02 -20.36
CA ARG A 86 -11.88 -8.13 -21.36
C ARG A 86 -10.95 -8.92 -22.25
N SER A 87 -11.22 -8.89 -23.56
CA SER A 87 -10.32 -9.49 -24.56
C SER A 87 -9.10 -8.60 -24.80
N ASN A 88 -7.95 -9.21 -24.99
CA ASN A 88 -6.82 -8.52 -25.62
C ASN A 88 -7.09 -8.43 -27.14
N VAL A 89 -6.91 -7.25 -27.73
CA VAL A 89 -7.14 -7.06 -29.19
C VAL A 89 -6.03 -7.75 -30.00
N ASN A 90 -4.84 -7.94 -29.40
CA ASN A 90 -3.66 -8.43 -30.11
C ASN A 90 -3.31 -9.90 -29.81
N GLN A 91 -4.00 -10.54 -28.86
CA GLN A 91 -3.63 -11.87 -28.37
C GLN A 91 -4.86 -12.71 -28.07
N ASN A 92 -4.73 -14.02 -28.24
CA ASN A 92 -5.80 -15.01 -28.03
C ASN A 92 -6.14 -15.25 -26.54
N SER A 93 -5.91 -14.26 -25.69
CA SER A 93 -6.05 -14.28 -24.23
C SER A 93 -7.13 -13.31 -23.75
N ILE A 94 -7.88 -13.71 -22.74
CA ILE A 94 -8.97 -12.97 -22.14
C ILE A 94 -8.72 -12.87 -20.64
N ALA A 95 -8.74 -11.65 -20.11
CA ALA A 95 -8.66 -11.38 -18.69
C ALA A 95 -10.07 -11.37 -18.08
N GLY A 96 -10.23 -11.96 -16.90
CA GLY A 96 -11.50 -12.03 -16.20
C GLY A 96 -11.41 -11.67 -14.72
N LEU A 97 -12.49 -11.10 -14.19
CA LEU A 97 -12.70 -10.79 -12.78
C LEU A 97 -13.97 -11.49 -12.31
N ILE A 98 -13.87 -12.20 -11.18
CA ILE A 98 -15.00 -12.89 -10.55
C ILE A 98 -15.37 -12.15 -9.27
N LEU A 99 -16.63 -11.69 -9.22
CA LEU A 99 -17.22 -11.02 -8.07
C LEU A 99 -18.39 -11.82 -7.50
N GLU A 100 -18.48 -11.87 -6.18
CA GLU A 100 -19.72 -12.21 -5.51
C GLU A 100 -20.80 -11.13 -5.82
N PRO A 101 -22.08 -11.52 -6.00
CA PRO A 101 -23.16 -10.56 -6.19
C PRO A 101 -23.40 -9.69 -4.94
N SER A 102 -23.69 -8.40 -5.15
CA SER A 102 -23.88 -7.47 -4.02
C SER A 102 -25.14 -7.75 -3.19
N THR A 103 -26.20 -8.27 -3.83
CA THR A 103 -27.53 -8.50 -3.25
C THR A 103 -28.32 -9.48 -4.14
N ALA A 104 -29.20 -10.29 -3.54
CA ALA A 104 -30.13 -11.14 -4.27
C ALA A 104 -30.98 -10.32 -5.27
N GLY A 105 -31.01 -10.74 -6.55
CA GLY A 105 -31.74 -10.04 -7.62
C GLY A 105 -30.95 -8.94 -8.34
N TYR A 106 -29.67 -8.74 -8.02
CA TYR A 106 -28.76 -7.89 -8.81
C TYR A 106 -28.72 -8.36 -10.27
N SER A 107 -28.38 -7.48 -11.21
CA SER A 107 -28.06 -7.81 -12.62
C SER A 107 -26.74 -7.13 -13.01
N ILE A 108 -25.88 -7.83 -13.74
CA ILE A 108 -24.59 -7.31 -14.22
C ILE A 108 -24.85 -6.03 -15.04
N GLY A 109 -24.14 -4.95 -14.71
CA GLY A 109 -24.30 -3.63 -15.34
C GLY A 109 -25.21 -2.65 -14.56
N ASN A 110 -25.94 -3.10 -13.54
CA ASN A 110 -26.81 -2.22 -12.72
C ASN A 110 -26.07 -1.48 -11.59
N LEU A 111 -24.78 -1.77 -11.36
CA LEU A 111 -23.93 -1.05 -10.41
C LEU A 111 -22.77 -0.40 -11.18
N PRO A 112 -22.83 0.92 -11.43
CA PRO A 112 -21.78 1.62 -12.17
C PRO A 112 -20.41 1.53 -11.49
N LEU A 113 -20.37 1.42 -10.16
CA LEU A 113 -19.13 1.25 -9.39
C LEU A 113 -18.46 -0.11 -9.68
N ASP A 114 -19.24 -1.19 -9.75
CA ASP A 114 -18.71 -2.53 -10.07
C ASP A 114 -18.12 -2.56 -11.47
N GLN A 115 -18.85 -1.99 -12.44
CA GLN A 115 -18.37 -1.88 -13.82
C GLN A 115 -17.08 -1.06 -13.90
N PHE A 116 -17.03 0.08 -13.21
CA PHE A 116 -15.84 0.94 -13.16
C PHE A 116 -14.61 0.18 -12.65
N PHE A 117 -14.72 -0.50 -11.51
CA PHE A 117 -13.60 -1.26 -10.95
C PHE A 117 -13.26 -2.49 -11.77
N ALA A 118 -14.26 -3.20 -12.32
CA ALA A 118 -14.02 -4.34 -13.20
C ALA A 118 -13.19 -3.91 -14.41
N GLU A 119 -13.57 -2.83 -15.08
CA GLU A 119 -12.78 -2.27 -16.17
C GLU A 119 -11.38 -1.91 -15.71
N LEU A 120 -11.25 -1.13 -14.63
CA LEU A 120 -9.97 -0.67 -14.10
C LEU A 120 -9.01 -1.83 -13.78
N ILE A 121 -9.47 -2.87 -13.08
CA ILE A 121 -8.70 -4.07 -12.74
C ILE A 121 -8.29 -4.80 -14.02
N LEU A 122 -9.24 -5.06 -14.91
CA LEU A 122 -8.99 -5.80 -16.15
C LEU A 122 -8.05 -5.04 -17.11
N LYS A 123 -7.97 -3.70 -17.03
CA LYS A 123 -6.95 -2.94 -17.81
C LYS A 123 -5.54 -3.10 -17.29
N ARG A 124 -5.36 -3.45 -16.01
CA ARG A 124 -4.05 -3.54 -15.36
C ARG A 124 -3.49 -4.95 -15.31
N LEU A 125 -4.32 -5.98 -15.52
CA LEU A 125 -3.85 -7.37 -15.56
C LEU A 125 -2.89 -7.58 -16.73
N ASN A 126 -1.66 -7.98 -16.40
CA ASN A 126 -0.67 -8.36 -17.40
C ASN A 126 -1.06 -9.71 -18.01
N MET A 127 -1.51 -9.70 -19.26
CA MET A 127 -1.93 -10.92 -19.99
C MET A 127 -0.74 -11.69 -20.60
N ASP A 128 0.43 -11.05 -20.72
CA ASP A 128 1.65 -11.65 -21.30
C ASP A 128 2.36 -12.61 -20.33
N MET A 129 2.04 -12.54 -19.04
CA MET A 129 2.64 -13.38 -18.02
C MET A 129 2.04 -14.79 -18.07
N VAL A 130 2.63 -15.66 -18.89
CA VAL A 130 2.29 -17.09 -18.96
C VAL A 130 2.96 -17.81 -17.79
N ILE A 131 2.16 -18.17 -16.79
CA ILE A 131 2.62 -19.00 -15.66
C ILE A 131 2.15 -20.43 -15.95
N PRO A 132 3.05 -21.42 -16.04
CA PRO A 132 2.65 -22.82 -16.11
C PRO A 132 1.80 -23.19 -14.88
N LEU A 133 0.63 -23.80 -15.09
CA LEU A 133 -0.23 -24.32 -14.02
C LEU A 133 0.44 -25.44 -13.19
N THR A 134 1.57 -25.94 -13.65
CA THR A 134 2.42 -26.95 -13.01
C THR A 134 3.80 -26.35 -12.77
N ILE A 135 4.18 -26.20 -11.49
CA ILE A 135 5.58 -26.00 -11.11
C ILE A 135 6.27 -27.32 -11.45
N PRO A 136 7.26 -27.36 -12.37
CA PRO A 136 8.03 -28.57 -12.57
C PRO A 136 8.65 -28.94 -11.22
N GLU A 137 8.40 -30.14 -10.72
CA GLU A 137 9.19 -30.71 -9.63
C GLU A 137 10.62 -30.89 -10.16
N THR A 138 11.47 -29.86 -10.11
CA THR A 138 12.95 -29.98 -10.01
C THR A 138 13.66 -28.62 -10.05
N SER A 139 14.60 -28.50 -9.09
CA SER A 139 15.51 -27.40 -8.75
C SER A 139 14.85 -26.03 -8.58
N VAL A 140 14.77 -25.57 -7.32
CA VAL A 140 14.62 -24.14 -7.05
C VAL A 140 15.68 -23.40 -7.87
N ASP A 141 15.25 -22.50 -8.75
CA ASP A 141 16.17 -21.73 -9.59
C ASP A 141 17.19 -21.05 -8.67
N SER A 142 18.48 -21.30 -8.90
CA SER A 142 19.56 -20.72 -8.11
C SER A 142 19.44 -19.19 -8.03
N THR A 143 18.81 -18.55 -9.01
CA THR A 143 18.60 -17.10 -9.05
C THR A 143 17.50 -16.65 -8.10
N VAL A 144 16.38 -17.38 -8.04
CA VAL A 144 15.29 -17.12 -7.09
C VAL A 144 15.82 -17.22 -5.67
N GLU A 145 16.58 -18.28 -5.38
CA GLU A 145 17.21 -18.45 -4.07
C GLU A 145 18.19 -17.33 -3.73
N GLN A 146 19.00 -16.89 -4.71
CA GLN A 146 19.88 -15.73 -4.51
C GLN A 146 19.10 -14.46 -4.21
N LEU A 147 18.00 -14.19 -4.91
CA LEU A 147 17.15 -13.02 -4.67
C LEU A 147 16.47 -13.07 -3.31
N VAL A 148 15.93 -14.22 -2.91
CA VAL A 148 15.30 -14.42 -1.60
C VAL A 148 16.33 -14.21 -0.49
N ASN A 149 17.52 -14.80 -0.62
CA ASN A 149 18.60 -14.65 0.37
C ASN A 149 19.13 -13.21 0.42
N LEU A 150 19.17 -12.50 -0.72
CA LEU A 150 19.55 -11.09 -0.76
C LEU A 150 18.52 -10.21 -0.07
N PHE A 151 17.23 -10.43 -0.33
CA PHE A 151 16.14 -9.74 0.35
C PHE A 151 16.20 -9.94 1.86
N ASP A 152 16.31 -11.20 2.29
CA ASP A 152 16.37 -11.58 3.70
C ASP A 152 17.55 -10.92 4.42
N LYS A 153 18.73 -10.94 3.78
CA LYS A 153 19.96 -10.40 4.35
C LYS A 153 20.01 -8.87 4.36
N GLN A 154 19.47 -8.20 3.35
CA GLN A 154 19.71 -6.77 3.13
C GLN A 154 18.49 -5.88 3.37
N LEU A 155 17.27 -6.38 3.11
CA LEU A 155 16.07 -5.54 3.06
C LEU A 155 15.04 -5.90 4.12
N ARG A 156 14.87 -7.18 4.49
CA ARG A 156 13.82 -7.61 5.42
C ARG A 156 13.97 -6.92 6.78
N TYR A 157 12.91 -6.24 7.20
CA TYR A 157 12.79 -5.72 8.55
C TYR A 157 12.30 -6.83 9.49
N HIS A 158 13.06 -7.08 10.57
CA HIS A 158 12.79 -8.17 11.51
C HIS A 158 11.86 -7.69 12.62
N VAL A 159 10.90 -8.53 13.01
CA VAL A 159 9.98 -8.26 14.13
C VAL A 159 9.98 -9.42 15.12
N GLN A 160 9.44 -9.19 16.33
CA GLN A 160 9.42 -10.23 17.37
C GLN A 160 8.54 -11.44 16.99
N ASP A 161 7.42 -11.22 16.28
CA ASP A 161 6.49 -12.26 15.83
C ASP A 161 6.72 -12.68 14.37
N ASP A 162 7.96 -12.54 13.85
CA ASP A 162 8.30 -12.80 12.45
C ASP A 162 8.00 -14.25 12.04
N GLN A 163 7.32 -14.41 10.90
CA GLN A 163 6.86 -15.67 10.32
C GLN A 163 7.56 -16.00 8.99
N TRP A 164 8.69 -15.35 8.71
CA TRP A 164 9.49 -15.55 7.51
C TRP A 164 9.86 -17.03 7.32
N GLU A 165 10.43 -17.67 8.34
CA GLU A 165 10.84 -19.08 8.28
C GLU A 165 9.66 -20.06 8.25
N LEU A 166 8.49 -19.67 8.77
CA LEU A 166 7.32 -20.55 8.80
C LEU A 166 6.67 -20.66 7.41
N GLN A 167 6.47 -19.53 6.75
CA GLN A 167 5.77 -19.48 5.46
C GLN A 167 6.19 -18.29 4.58
N GLY A 168 6.63 -17.18 5.19
CA GLY A 168 6.94 -15.94 4.48
C GLY A 168 7.97 -16.11 3.37
N ARG A 169 9.05 -16.84 3.64
CA ARG A 169 10.13 -17.11 2.69
C ARG A 169 9.61 -17.87 1.46
N THR A 170 8.82 -18.91 1.68
CA THR A 170 8.20 -19.70 0.60
C THR A 170 7.21 -18.87 -0.20
N TYR A 171 6.37 -18.06 0.46
CA TYR A 171 5.47 -17.14 -0.22
C TYR A 171 6.24 -16.15 -1.11
N PHE A 172 7.32 -15.57 -0.58
CA PHE A 172 8.17 -14.64 -1.31
C PHE A 172 8.84 -15.29 -2.51
N ALA A 173 9.44 -16.48 -2.33
CA ALA A 173 10.06 -17.24 -3.41
C ALA A 173 9.06 -17.55 -4.53
N LEU A 174 7.87 -18.04 -4.19
CA LEU A 174 6.79 -18.29 -5.16
C LEU A 174 6.36 -17.02 -5.89
N LYS A 175 6.37 -15.85 -5.23
CA LYS A 175 6.08 -14.57 -5.89
C LYS A 175 7.22 -14.14 -6.82
N VAL A 176 8.47 -14.33 -6.44
CA VAL A 176 9.63 -14.04 -7.29
C VAL A 176 9.65 -14.95 -8.52
N GLU A 177 9.46 -16.26 -8.35
CA GLU A 177 9.37 -17.24 -9.45
C GLU A 177 8.33 -16.85 -10.49
N ARG A 178 7.17 -16.35 -10.05
CA ARG A 178 6.09 -15.91 -10.96
C ARG A 178 6.45 -14.68 -11.79
N ILE A 179 7.40 -13.87 -11.32
CA ILE A 179 7.70 -12.55 -11.89
C ILE A 179 9.04 -12.57 -12.66
N TYR A 180 9.93 -13.53 -12.42
CA TYR A 180 11.33 -13.37 -12.80
C TYR A 180 11.75 -14.05 -14.09
N SER A 181 12.16 -13.22 -15.06
CA SER A 181 13.42 -13.36 -15.79
C SER A 181 13.56 -12.11 -16.66
N PRO A 182 14.53 -11.19 -16.54
CA PRO A 182 15.73 -11.10 -15.70
C PRO A 182 15.91 -9.70 -15.03
N GLY A 183 14.88 -9.15 -14.37
CA GLY A 183 14.95 -7.84 -13.71
C GLY A 183 13.83 -7.58 -12.69
N ALA A 184 13.86 -6.41 -12.04
CA ALA A 184 12.84 -5.97 -11.08
C ALA A 184 12.43 -4.52 -11.33
N LEU A 185 11.13 -4.25 -11.16
CA LEU A 185 10.53 -2.91 -11.16
C LEU A 185 9.93 -2.65 -9.79
N ILE A 186 10.30 -1.53 -9.16
CA ILE A 186 9.73 -1.07 -7.90
C ILE A 186 8.74 0.05 -8.21
N SER A 187 7.47 -0.18 -7.91
CA SER A 187 6.47 0.90 -7.94
C SER A 187 6.25 1.42 -6.53
N ILE A 188 6.67 2.66 -6.28
CA ILE A 188 6.41 3.42 -5.07
C ILE A 188 5.01 3.99 -5.16
N ILE A 189 4.12 3.40 -4.38
CA ILE A 189 2.70 3.76 -4.32
C ILE A 189 2.49 4.80 -3.23
N SER A 190 2.29 6.06 -3.63
CA SER A 190 2.15 7.19 -2.70
C SER A 190 0.73 7.29 -2.16
N ASP A 191 0.63 7.29 -0.83
CA ASP A 191 -0.59 7.50 -0.06
C ASP A 191 -0.87 8.98 0.27
N GLY A 192 -0.09 9.92 -0.28
CA GLY A 192 -0.21 11.35 0.05
C GLY A 192 -1.62 11.90 -0.18
N HIS A 193 -2.20 11.66 -1.36
CA HIS A 193 -3.58 12.07 -1.67
C HIS A 193 -4.63 11.31 -0.85
N VAL A 194 -4.30 10.15 -0.28
CA VAL A 194 -5.24 9.39 0.56
C VAL A 194 -5.46 10.10 1.91
N PHE A 195 -4.42 10.75 2.43
CA PHE A 195 -4.40 11.28 3.80
C PHE A 195 -4.22 12.79 3.93
N SER A 196 -3.93 13.50 2.86
CA SER A 196 -3.57 14.93 2.89
C SER A 196 -4.58 15.78 3.68
N ASP A 197 -5.88 15.55 3.52
CA ASP A 197 -6.95 16.19 4.30
C ASP A 197 -7.00 15.78 5.77
N CYS A 198 -6.62 14.54 6.10
CA CYS A 198 -6.55 14.06 7.47
C CYS A 198 -5.45 14.76 8.29
N ILE A 199 -4.42 15.27 7.61
CA ILE A 199 -3.27 15.95 8.23
C ILE A 199 -3.19 17.45 7.90
N GLY A 200 -4.18 18.00 7.21
CA GLY A 200 -4.25 19.44 6.90
C GLY A 200 -3.21 19.90 5.86
N VAL A 201 -2.84 19.03 4.93
CA VAL A 201 -1.91 19.31 3.83
C VAL A 201 -2.70 19.49 2.54
N ASP A 202 -2.49 20.60 1.84
CA ASP A 202 -3.16 20.88 0.56
C ASP A 202 -2.72 19.90 -0.53
N ASP A 203 -3.65 19.48 -1.39
CA ASP A 203 -3.36 18.50 -2.45
C ASP A 203 -2.28 18.96 -3.42
N ARG A 204 -2.23 20.27 -3.71
CA ARG A 204 -1.16 20.86 -4.52
C ARG A 204 0.24 20.67 -3.93
N ILE A 205 0.36 20.57 -2.61
CA ILE A 205 1.65 20.30 -1.94
C ILE A 205 2.03 18.83 -2.15
N VAL A 206 1.07 17.92 -2.11
CA VAL A 206 1.28 16.49 -2.42
C VAL A 206 1.73 16.33 -3.87
N ASP A 207 1.06 16.99 -4.81
CA ASP A 207 1.45 16.99 -6.23
C ASP A 207 2.87 17.48 -6.44
N LYS A 208 3.22 18.62 -5.80
CA LYS A 208 4.56 19.20 -5.89
C LYS A 208 5.62 18.26 -5.31
N TYR A 209 5.33 17.63 -4.17
CA TYR A 209 6.21 16.65 -3.55
C TYR A 209 6.42 15.43 -4.48
N GLY A 210 5.35 14.90 -5.06
CA GLY A 210 5.41 13.81 -6.03
C GLY A 210 6.19 14.16 -7.30
N ALA A 211 6.01 15.38 -7.82
CA ALA A 211 6.77 15.88 -8.97
C ALA A 211 8.27 15.94 -8.67
N TYR A 212 8.66 16.49 -7.51
CA TYR A 212 10.06 16.53 -7.09
C TYR A 212 10.69 15.14 -6.95
N LEU A 213 9.96 14.16 -6.37
CA LEU A 213 10.47 12.79 -6.28
C LEU A 213 10.69 12.15 -7.65
N LYS A 214 9.77 12.38 -8.59
CA LYS A 214 9.90 11.90 -9.98
C LYS A 214 11.10 12.54 -10.68
N GLU A 215 11.36 13.83 -10.46
CA GLU A 215 12.54 14.53 -10.99
C GLU A 215 13.84 14.01 -10.38
N LEU A 216 13.88 13.87 -9.04
CA LEU A 216 15.03 13.35 -8.32
C LEU A 216 15.41 11.94 -8.79
N ASN A 217 14.41 11.07 -8.96
CA ASN A 217 14.62 9.71 -9.46
C ASN A 217 15.23 9.70 -10.87
N LYS A 218 14.75 10.57 -11.77
CA LYS A 218 15.32 10.69 -13.13
C LYS A 218 16.78 11.17 -13.10
N ALA A 219 17.10 12.12 -12.23
CA ALA A 219 18.46 12.61 -12.04
C ALA A 219 19.38 11.49 -11.53
N ILE A 220 18.97 10.77 -10.48
CA ILE A 220 19.71 9.63 -9.93
C ILE A 220 19.94 8.55 -10.99
N ALA A 221 18.91 8.16 -11.73
CA ALA A 221 19.02 7.16 -12.80
C ALA A 221 19.98 7.58 -13.92
N SER A 222 20.07 8.88 -14.20
CA SER A 222 21.01 9.42 -15.19
C SER A 222 22.45 9.37 -14.68
N CYS A 223 22.67 9.65 -13.40
CA CYS A 223 24.00 9.64 -12.76
C CYS A 223 24.58 8.23 -12.59
N THR A 224 23.75 7.20 -12.38
CA THR A 224 24.21 5.82 -12.12
C THR A 224 24.51 5.01 -13.40
N GLY A 225 24.30 5.59 -14.58
CA GLY A 225 24.48 4.88 -15.86
C GLY A 225 23.40 3.81 -16.15
N ASP A 226 22.39 3.70 -15.28
CA ASP A 226 21.25 2.77 -15.40
C ASP A 226 20.05 3.42 -16.15
N GLY A 227 20.25 4.58 -16.77
CA GLY A 227 19.22 5.36 -17.45
C GLY A 227 18.53 4.66 -18.64
N GLN A 228 18.94 3.44 -19.01
CA GLN A 228 18.22 2.59 -19.95
C GLN A 228 17.04 1.83 -19.31
N HIS A 229 16.99 1.72 -17.97
CA HIS A 229 15.96 0.97 -17.26
C HIS A 229 15.33 1.82 -16.15
N ASP A 230 14.08 2.22 -16.34
CA ASP A 230 13.28 2.92 -15.32
C ASP A 230 12.84 1.92 -14.23
N ARG A 231 13.74 1.63 -13.28
CA ARG A 231 13.53 0.58 -12.25
C ARG A 231 12.67 1.03 -11.06
N VAL A 232 12.49 2.33 -10.87
CA VAL A 232 11.70 2.88 -9.78
C VAL A 232 10.67 3.84 -10.35
N GLN A 233 9.40 3.53 -10.13
CA GLN A 233 8.26 4.33 -10.57
C GLN A 233 7.50 4.90 -9.39
N PHE A 234 6.88 6.06 -9.58
CA PHE A 234 6.05 6.70 -8.57
C PHE A 234 4.62 6.81 -9.07
N GLN A 235 3.67 6.26 -8.31
CA GLN A 235 2.25 6.32 -8.64
C GLN A 235 1.46 6.87 -7.46
N SER A 236 0.72 7.94 -7.68
CA SER A 236 -0.26 8.49 -6.74
C SER A 236 -1.62 7.80 -6.87
N LEU A 237 -2.54 8.05 -5.93
CA LEU A 237 -3.94 7.62 -6.07
C LEU A 237 -4.56 8.07 -7.40
N ILE A 238 -4.25 9.29 -7.86
CA ILE A 238 -4.73 9.84 -9.13
C ILE A 238 -4.17 9.03 -10.31
N ASP A 239 -2.86 8.76 -10.33
CA ASP A 239 -2.20 7.94 -11.38
C ASP A 239 -2.79 6.51 -11.44
N LEU A 240 -3.19 5.97 -10.28
CA LEU A 240 -3.73 4.62 -10.15
C LEU A 240 -5.19 4.50 -10.60
N LEU A 241 -6.01 5.51 -10.34
CA LEU A 241 -7.37 5.52 -10.87
C LEU A 241 -7.39 5.94 -12.35
N ASN A 242 -6.40 6.71 -12.79
CA ASN A 242 -6.21 7.16 -14.18
C ASN A 242 -7.54 7.60 -14.82
N LEU A 243 -8.25 8.48 -14.11
CA LEU A 243 -9.58 8.93 -14.52
C LEU A 243 -9.44 9.61 -15.89
N ASP A 244 -10.00 8.99 -16.93
CA ASP A 244 -9.99 9.56 -18.27
C ASP A 244 -10.71 10.92 -18.24
N HIS A 245 -10.22 11.84 -19.06
CA HIS A 245 -10.68 13.20 -19.17
C HIS A 245 -12.15 13.21 -19.63
N SER A 246 -12.57 12.18 -20.38
CA SER A 246 -13.95 11.91 -20.75
C SER A 246 -14.86 11.58 -19.55
N VAL A 247 -14.37 10.76 -18.62
CA VAL A 247 -15.02 10.47 -17.32
C VAL A 247 -15.03 11.71 -16.45
N LEU A 248 -13.98 12.54 -16.53
CA LEU A 248 -13.87 13.80 -15.80
C LEU A 248 -14.76 14.91 -16.37
N ALA A 249 -14.96 14.98 -17.70
CA ALA A 249 -15.66 16.06 -18.41
C ALA A 249 -17.19 15.90 -18.48
N SER A 250 -17.75 14.75 -18.09
CA SER A 250 -19.20 14.57 -17.93
C SER A 250 -19.69 15.12 -16.57
N THR A 251 -19.24 16.32 -16.22
CA THR A 251 -19.19 16.96 -14.88
C THR A 251 -20.53 17.20 -14.16
N ALA A 252 -21.66 16.74 -14.69
CA ALA A 252 -22.96 16.94 -14.03
C ALA A 252 -23.42 15.74 -13.17
N ASN A 253 -23.05 14.49 -13.48
CA ASN A 253 -23.72 13.30 -12.92
C ASN A 253 -22.80 12.23 -12.29
N LYS A 254 -21.55 12.53 -11.91
CA LYS A 254 -20.63 11.51 -11.33
C LYS A 254 -21.11 10.96 -9.98
N ASP A 255 -21.53 11.87 -9.10
CA ASP A 255 -22.01 11.52 -7.77
C ASP A 255 -23.30 10.71 -7.83
N GLU A 256 -24.17 11.01 -8.79
CA GLU A 256 -25.40 10.24 -9.05
C GLU A 256 -25.11 8.89 -9.71
N LEU A 257 -24.13 8.82 -10.63
CA LEU A 257 -23.81 7.60 -11.37
C LEU A 257 -23.11 6.56 -10.48
N LEU A 258 -22.09 6.97 -9.71
CA LEU A 258 -21.31 6.07 -8.88
C LEU A 258 -21.81 6.02 -7.42
N ASN A 259 -22.76 6.87 -7.04
CA ASN A 259 -23.30 6.99 -5.68
C ASN A 259 -22.18 7.15 -4.63
N LEU A 260 -21.27 8.09 -4.87
CA LEU A 260 -20.06 8.27 -4.08
C LEU A 260 -20.35 8.93 -2.73
N PRO A 261 -19.80 8.41 -1.61
CA PRO A 261 -20.02 8.98 -0.29
C PRO A 261 -19.39 10.37 -0.17
N GLN A 262 -19.97 11.23 0.65
CA GLN A 262 -19.34 12.48 1.09
C GLN A 262 -18.32 12.17 2.19
N LEU A 263 -17.12 12.74 2.10
CA LEU A 263 -16.09 12.56 3.12
C LEU A 263 -16.12 13.70 4.13
N HIS A 264 -15.83 13.36 5.38
CA HIS A 264 -15.64 14.34 6.44
C HIS A 264 -14.15 14.70 6.54
N HIS A 265 -13.85 16.00 6.59
CA HIS A 265 -12.50 16.52 6.74
C HIS A 265 -12.39 17.24 8.08
N ASP A 266 -11.65 16.64 9.02
CA ASP A 266 -11.51 17.17 10.38
C ASP A 266 -10.55 18.38 10.49
N LEU A 267 -9.71 18.60 9.46
CA LEU A 267 -8.78 19.72 9.37
C LEU A 267 -9.06 20.56 8.12
N PRO A 268 -8.88 21.90 8.19
CA PRO A 268 -9.02 22.74 7.03
C PRO A 268 -7.83 22.53 6.07
N THR A 269 -8.13 22.34 4.80
CA THR A 269 -7.16 22.22 3.71
C THR A 269 -7.81 22.58 2.37
N THR A 270 -7.00 22.90 1.37
CA THR A 270 -7.43 23.08 -0.01
C THR A 270 -7.46 21.74 -0.73
N LEU A 271 -8.66 21.26 -1.05
CA LEU A 271 -8.88 20.01 -1.77
C LEU A 271 -8.88 20.25 -3.28
N ASP A 272 -8.22 19.36 -4.02
CA ASP A 272 -8.38 19.27 -5.46
C ASP A 272 -9.60 18.37 -5.81
N GLU A 273 -10.39 18.75 -6.82
CA GLU A 273 -11.61 18.02 -7.18
C GLU A 273 -11.33 16.59 -7.64
N ILE A 274 -10.24 16.38 -8.40
CA ILE A 274 -9.85 15.07 -8.90
C ILE A 274 -9.34 14.23 -7.74
N ALA A 275 -8.48 14.79 -6.88
CA ALA A 275 -7.99 14.11 -5.69
C ALA A 275 -9.14 13.67 -4.76
N GLU A 276 -10.10 14.56 -4.51
CA GLU A 276 -11.26 14.26 -3.67
C GLU A 276 -12.17 13.20 -4.29
N THR A 277 -12.45 13.30 -5.59
CA THR A 277 -13.18 12.26 -6.32
C THR A 277 -12.48 10.90 -6.20
N CYS A 278 -11.15 10.89 -6.32
CA CYS A 278 -10.36 9.68 -6.15
C CYS A 278 -10.46 9.08 -4.75
N ARG A 279 -10.41 9.90 -3.69
CA ARG A 279 -10.63 9.44 -2.30
C ARG A 279 -12.02 8.83 -2.15
N ARG A 280 -13.05 9.47 -2.70
CA ARG A 280 -14.43 8.99 -2.60
C ARG A 280 -14.64 7.65 -3.32
N ILE A 281 -14.03 7.47 -4.48
CA ILE A 281 -14.01 6.18 -5.21
C ILE A 281 -13.31 5.10 -4.38
N LEU A 282 -12.13 5.43 -3.81
CA LEU A 282 -11.38 4.51 -2.94
C LEU A 282 -12.24 4.06 -1.76
N ILE A 283 -12.89 4.99 -1.07
CA ILE A 283 -13.74 4.68 0.09
C ILE A 283 -14.94 3.84 -0.31
N ALA A 284 -15.63 4.22 -1.39
CA ALA A 284 -16.81 3.49 -1.88
C ALA A 284 -16.48 2.03 -2.24
N GLY A 285 -15.31 1.80 -2.85
CA GLY A 285 -14.95 0.48 -3.38
C GLY A 285 -14.20 -0.42 -2.40
N CYS A 286 -13.43 0.14 -1.47
CA CYS A 286 -12.41 -0.63 -0.75
C CYS A 286 -12.41 -0.44 0.77
N GLN A 287 -13.19 0.50 1.32
CA GLN A 287 -13.19 0.75 2.76
C GLN A 287 -13.79 -0.45 3.53
N PRO A 288 -13.14 -0.94 4.59
CA PRO A 288 -13.75 -1.91 5.49
C PRO A 288 -14.93 -1.30 6.26
N SER A 289 -15.76 -2.15 6.89
CA SER A 289 -16.87 -1.67 7.73
C SER A 289 -16.36 -0.80 8.87
N ARG A 290 -16.88 0.43 8.90
CA ARG A 290 -16.64 1.41 9.96
C ARG A 290 -17.16 0.91 11.31
N GLU A 291 -18.34 0.32 11.30
CA GLU A 291 -18.99 -0.26 12.48
C GLU A 291 -18.15 -1.40 13.04
N ASN A 292 -17.62 -2.27 12.18
CA ASN A 292 -16.77 -3.38 12.61
C ASN A 292 -15.50 -2.88 13.32
N LEU A 293 -14.78 -1.91 12.73
CA LEU A 293 -13.62 -1.31 13.40
C LEU A 293 -14.01 -0.70 14.75
N ARG A 294 -15.16 -0.01 14.81
CA ARG A 294 -15.65 0.59 16.05
C ARG A 294 -15.95 -0.47 17.11
N THR A 295 -16.67 -1.53 16.75
CA THR A 295 -16.97 -2.65 17.63
C THR A 295 -15.70 -3.33 18.13
N GLN A 296 -14.68 -3.54 17.28
CA GLN A 296 -13.41 -4.13 17.71
C GLN A 296 -12.67 -3.25 18.73
N ILE A 297 -12.68 -1.93 18.54
CA ILE A 297 -12.10 -0.98 19.50
C ILE A 297 -12.87 -1.00 20.82
N ASP A 298 -14.21 -0.93 20.76
CA ASP A 298 -15.07 -0.84 21.95
C ASP A 298 -15.08 -2.16 22.75
N SER A 299 -14.96 -3.31 22.08
CA SER A 299 -14.82 -4.65 22.68
C SER A 299 -13.39 -4.98 23.16
N GLN A 300 -12.45 -4.05 23.04
CA GLN A 300 -11.06 -4.20 23.46
C GLN A 300 -10.31 -5.37 22.78
N ASN A 301 -10.57 -5.62 21.50
CA ASN A 301 -9.73 -6.52 20.72
C ASN A 301 -8.26 -6.07 20.80
N SER A 302 -7.38 -6.94 21.30
CA SER A 302 -6.03 -6.55 21.72
C SER A 302 -5.17 -5.97 20.57
N PRO A 303 -5.06 -6.62 19.40
CA PRO A 303 -4.34 -6.06 18.24
C PRO A 303 -4.92 -4.74 17.72
N THR A 304 -6.24 -4.68 17.45
CA THR A 304 -6.88 -3.49 16.86
C THR A 304 -6.83 -2.30 17.80
N LEU A 305 -7.03 -2.52 19.10
CA LEU A 305 -6.96 -1.45 20.10
C LEU A 305 -5.52 -0.93 20.26
N ALA A 306 -4.51 -1.81 20.21
CA ALA A 306 -3.11 -1.40 20.25
C ALA A 306 -2.75 -0.52 19.04
N LEU A 307 -3.18 -0.92 17.83
CA LEU A 307 -3.02 -0.13 16.61
C LEU A 307 -3.66 1.26 16.75
N TYR A 308 -4.94 1.31 17.15
CA TYR A 308 -5.67 2.56 17.32
C TYR A 308 -5.03 3.50 18.35
N ARG A 309 -4.56 2.96 19.48
CA ARG A 309 -3.86 3.73 20.52
C ARG A 309 -2.52 4.26 20.02
N GLY A 310 -1.78 3.46 19.23
CA GLY A 310 -0.53 3.85 18.61
C GLY A 310 -0.72 5.03 17.66
N PHE A 311 -1.65 4.90 16.70
CA PHE A 311 -2.02 6.00 15.78
C PHE A 311 -2.50 7.24 16.54
N SER A 312 -3.35 7.09 17.55
CA SER A 312 -3.84 8.22 18.36
C SER A 312 -2.73 8.98 19.08
N ARG A 313 -1.68 8.29 19.54
CA ARG A 313 -0.52 8.91 20.17
C ARG A 313 0.33 9.64 19.12
N PHE A 314 0.63 8.97 18.02
CA PHE A 314 1.38 9.54 16.90
C PHE A 314 0.71 10.81 16.37
N MET A 315 -0.59 10.75 16.07
CA MET A 315 -1.35 11.91 15.59
C MET A 315 -1.44 13.02 16.63
N LEU A 316 -1.42 12.69 17.93
CA LEU A 316 -1.40 13.73 18.96
C LEU A 316 -0.06 14.48 18.95
N GLU A 317 1.07 13.80 18.75
CA GLU A 317 2.39 14.43 18.63
C GLU A 317 2.47 15.35 17.41
N ASP A 318 2.01 14.88 16.25
CA ASP A 318 2.01 15.66 15.02
C ASP A 318 1.10 16.90 15.13
N LEU A 319 -0.13 16.71 15.63
CA LEU A 319 -1.07 17.81 15.82
C LEU A 319 -0.69 18.73 16.99
N ASP A 320 0.27 18.37 17.86
CA ASP A 320 0.75 19.24 18.93
C ASP A 320 1.51 20.44 18.38
N GLN A 321 2.30 20.19 17.35
CA GLN A 321 3.17 21.18 16.71
C GLN A 321 2.55 21.78 15.44
N HIS A 322 1.45 21.21 14.94
CA HIS A 322 0.81 21.63 13.70
C HIS A 322 0.20 23.05 13.79
N PRO A 323 0.50 23.98 12.86
CA PRO A 323 0.02 25.37 12.93
C PRO A 323 -1.50 25.51 13.06
N LEU A 324 -2.28 24.66 12.38
CA LEU A 324 -3.75 24.69 12.40
C LEU A 324 -4.36 24.32 13.76
N THR A 325 -3.61 23.67 14.64
CA THR A 325 -4.12 23.11 15.90
C THR A 325 -3.45 23.70 17.13
N GLN A 326 -2.48 24.62 16.98
CA GLN A 326 -1.79 25.28 18.09
C GLN A 326 -2.74 26.06 19.00
N SER A 327 -3.80 26.66 18.44
CA SER A 327 -4.82 27.40 19.20
C SER A 327 -5.78 26.50 20.00
N LEU A 328 -5.79 25.19 19.75
CA LEU A 328 -6.65 24.25 20.44
C LEU A 328 -6.11 23.90 21.83
N SER A 329 -7.01 23.75 22.81
CA SER A 329 -6.63 23.17 24.09
C SER A 329 -6.18 21.71 23.94
N ARG A 330 -5.30 21.25 24.83
CA ARG A 330 -4.80 19.86 24.84
C ARG A 330 -5.93 18.82 24.77
N SER A 331 -7.02 19.05 25.49
CA SER A 331 -8.19 18.16 25.49
C SER A 331 -8.91 18.13 24.13
N ARG A 332 -9.04 19.28 23.45
CA ARG A 332 -9.64 19.34 22.10
C ARG A 332 -8.73 18.68 21.07
N ARG A 333 -7.42 18.94 21.14
CA ARG A 333 -6.41 18.30 20.28
C ARG A 333 -6.39 16.79 20.43
N LYS A 334 -6.47 16.27 21.66
CA LYS A 334 -6.58 14.81 21.92
C LYS A 334 -7.82 14.19 21.28
N LYS A 335 -8.97 14.89 21.32
CA LYS A 335 -10.20 14.43 20.65
C LYS A 335 -10.06 14.45 19.13
N LEU A 336 -9.43 15.48 18.58
CA LEU A 336 -9.15 15.59 17.14
C LEU A 336 -8.20 14.46 16.68
N ALA A 337 -7.09 14.26 17.38
CA ALA A 337 -6.13 13.19 17.09
C ALA A 337 -6.79 11.80 17.06
N ALA A 338 -7.70 11.53 18.01
CA ALA A 338 -8.46 10.27 18.04
C ALA A 338 -9.38 10.11 16.83
N LYS A 339 -10.08 11.18 16.40
CA LYS A 339 -10.93 11.15 15.19
C LYS A 339 -10.12 10.92 13.92
N VAL A 340 -9.07 11.72 13.73
CA VAL A 340 -8.18 11.63 12.58
C VAL A 340 -7.53 10.25 12.51
N SER A 341 -7.09 9.70 13.63
CA SER A 341 -6.51 8.34 13.70
C SER A 341 -7.49 7.26 13.26
N PHE A 342 -8.76 7.40 13.62
CA PHE A 342 -9.79 6.46 13.20
C PHE A 342 -9.99 6.49 11.67
N GLU A 343 -10.05 7.68 11.07
CA GLU A 343 -10.12 7.83 9.61
C GLU A 343 -8.87 7.30 8.91
N MET A 344 -7.68 7.60 9.46
CA MET A 344 -6.42 7.13 8.89
C MET A 344 -6.32 5.61 8.87
N ILE A 345 -6.79 4.92 9.92
CA ILE A 345 -6.80 3.44 9.94
C ILE A 345 -7.74 2.89 8.87
N LEU A 346 -8.95 3.43 8.75
CA LEU A 346 -9.89 3.01 7.71
C LEU A 346 -9.36 3.25 6.30
N ARG A 347 -8.80 4.43 6.05
CA ARG A 347 -8.23 4.80 4.75
C ARG A 347 -6.98 4.01 4.42
N ASN A 348 -6.11 3.71 5.39
CA ASN A 348 -4.96 2.84 5.18
C ASN A 348 -5.38 1.42 4.80
N GLN A 349 -6.40 0.87 5.48
CA GLN A 349 -6.95 -0.43 5.11
C GLN A 349 -7.62 -0.37 3.73
N ALA A 350 -8.41 0.67 3.44
CA ALA A 350 -9.03 0.86 2.13
C ALA A 350 -8.01 0.93 1.01
N TYR A 351 -6.91 1.68 1.22
CA TYR A 351 -5.84 1.78 0.25
C TYR A 351 -5.07 0.47 0.10
N SER A 352 -4.84 -0.24 1.21
CA SER A 352 -4.25 -1.58 1.18
C SER A 352 -5.08 -2.54 0.31
N ASN A 353 -6.39 -2.58 0.53
CA ASN A 353 -7.37 -3.36 -0.24
C ASN A 353 -7.35 -2.97 -1.72
N PHE A 354 -7.39 -1.66 -2.02
CA PHE A 354 -7.35 -1.15 -3.40
C PHE A 354 -6.10 -1.59 -4.16
N ILE A 355 -4.91 -1.44 -3.56
CA ILE A 355 -3.66 -1.81 -4.22
C ILE A 355 -3.56 -3.34 -4.41
N GLU A 356 -4.22 -4.16 -3.59
CA GLU A 356 -4.28 -5.61 -3.79
C GLU A 356 -5.12 -5.98 -5.01
N LEU A 357 -6.24 -5.26 -5.24
CA LEU A 357 -7.03 -5.42 -6.48
C LEU A 357 -6.28 -4.94 -7.71
N MET A 358 -5.55 -3.83 -7.61
CA MET A 358 -4.85 -3.23 -8.76
C MET A 358 -3.60 -4.01 -9.16
N PHE A 359 -2.94 -4.66 -8.20
CA PHE A 359 -1.65 -5.32 -8.40
C PHE A 359 -1.59 -6.72 -7.75
N PRO A 360 -2.46 -7.66 -8.17
CA PRO A 360 -2.55 -8.99 -7.56
C PRO A 360 -1.27 -9.83 -7.75
N ASP A 361 -0.49 -9.51 -8.80
CA ASP A 361 0.77 -10.17 -9.12
C ASP A 361 1.98 -9.61 -8.39
N TYR A 362 1.88 -8.43 -7.78
CA TYR A 362 3.04 -7.74 -7.25
C TYR A 362 3.45 -8.31 -5.89
N LEU A 363 4.75 -8.28 -5.62
CA LEU A 363 5.27 -8.45 -4.28
C LEU A 363 4.98 -7.17 -3.47
N ARG A 364 4.36 -7.31 -2.29
CA ARG A 364 4.02 -6.15 -1.45
C ARG A 364 5.10 -5.88 -0.42
N LEU A 365 5.91 -4.86 -0.71
CA LEU A 365 6.82 -4.29 0.27
C LEU A 365 6.10 -3.24 1.12
N SER A 366 6.56 -3.06 2.35
CA SER A 366 5.97 -2.14 3.32
C SER A 366 7.05 -1.49 4.16
N ILE A 367 6.82 -0.23 4.47
CA ILE A 367 7.62 0.61 5.38
C ILE A 367 7.10 0.55 6.82
N HIS A 368 6.09 -0.28 7.07
CA HIS A 368 5.63 -0.61 8.42
C HIS A 368 6.08 -2.02 8.77
N ALA A 369 6.25 -2.25 10.08
CA ALA A 369 6.54 -3.56 10.61
C ALA A 369 5.40 -4.53 10.28
N HIS A 370 5.75 -5.67 9.69
CA HIS A 370 4.85 -6.80 9.47
C HIS A 370 5.52 -8.08 9.98
N ASN A 371 4.72 -9.07 10.32
CA ASN A 371 5.21 -10.40 10.67
C ASN A 371 5.78 -11.18 9.47
N ASN A 372 5.91 -10.55 8.30
CA ASN A 372 6.50 -11.12 7.09
C ASN A 372 5.92 -12.48 6.67
N LEU A 373 4.68 -12.80 7.05
CA LEU A 373 3.96 -14.00 6.60
C LEU A 373 3.53 -13.90 5.13
N GLY A 374 3.40 -12.66 4.63
CA GLY A 374 2.72 -12.34 3.38
C GLY A 374 1.28 -11.86 3.62
N PRO A 375 0.67 -11.14 2.67
CA PRO A 375 1.27 -10.71 1.40
C PRO A 375 2.29 -9.58 1.57
N LYS A 376 2.27 -8.86 2.71
CA LYS A 376 3.12 -7.69 2.98
C LYS A 376 4.42 -8.07 3.71
N PHE A 377 5.53 -7.50 3.25
CA PHE A 377 6.86 -7.69 3.83
C PHE A 377 7.45 -6.34 4.25
N GLY A 378 7.82 -6.22 5.53
CA GLY A 378 8.48 -5.03 6.05
C GLY A 378 9.89 -4.89 5.47
N ILE A 379 10.26 -3.69 5.03
CA ILE A 379 11.57 -3.39 4.47
C ILE A 379 12.28 -2.25 5.19
N ARG A 380 13.59 -2.36 5.32
CA ARG A 380 14.48 -1.26 5.69
C ARG A 380 14.77 -0.41 4.45
N LEU A 381 14.62 0.90 4.59
CA LEU A 381 14.95 1.86 3.52
C LEU A 381 16.40 2.34 3.57
N PHE A 382 17.07 2.16 4.71
CA PHE A 382 18.42 2.64 4.96
C PHE A 382 19.37 1.46 5.20
N ASP A 383 20.58 1.54 4.65
CA ASP A 383 21.65 0.59 4.95
C ASP A 383 22.13 0.80 6.39
N SER A 384 21.97 -0.23 7.23
CA SER A 384 22.33 -0.19 8.66
C SER A 384 23.84 -0.02 8.90
N LYS A 385 24.68 -0.27 7.88
CA LYS A 385 26.13 -0.07 7.98
C LYS A 385 26.52 1.39 7.88
N THR A 386 25.79 2.17 7.08
CA THR A 386 26.12 3.56 6.78
C THR A 386 25.17 4.55 7.44
N VAL A 387 23.95 4.13 7.78
CA VAL A 387 22.90 4.97 8.33
C VAL A 387 22.46 4.49 9.70
N ARG A 388 22.38 5.40 10.67
CA ARG A 388 21.86 5.14 12.02
C ARG A 388 20.63 6.02 12.29
N ALA A 389 19.49 5.40 12.54
CA ALA A 389 18.35 6.12 13.09
C ALA A 389 18.57 6.35 14.59
N VAL A 390 18.36 7.59 15.05
CA VAL A 390 18.60 7.95 16.45
C VAL A 390 17.44 8.77 17.02
N SER A 391 17.10 8.47 18.26
CA SER A 391 16.09 9.19 19.05
C SER A 391 16.64 10.45 19.72
N THR A 392 17.98 10.55 19.84
CA THR A 392 18.71 11.69 20.39
C THR A 392 20.07 11.80 19.69
N LEU A 393 20.72 12.98 19.75
CA LEU A 393 22.10 13.14 19.24
C LEU A 393 23.17 12.74 20.27
N ASP A 394 22.77 12.46 21.52
CA ASP A 394 23.70 12.05 22.59
C ASP A 394 24.10 10.56 22.47
N SER A 395 23.22 9.70 21.92
CA SER A 395 23.50 8.29 21.64
C SER A 395 24.51 8.07 20.51
N VAL A 396 24.89 9.14 19.81
CA VAL A 396 26.00 9.15 18.85
C VAL A 396 27.36 9.01 19.56
N PHE A 397 27.47 9.40 20.84
CA PHE A 397 28.75 9.55 21.55
C PHE A 397 28.80 8.88 22.94
N GLY A 398 28.06 7.79 23.16
CA GLY A 398 28.17 7.01 24.39
C GLY A 398 29.64 6.68 24.71
N LYS A 399 30.09 7.03 25.92
CA LYS A 399 31.41 6.66 26.43
C LYS A 399 31.56 5.14 26.35
N ASP A 400 32.75 4.72 25.91
CA ASP A 400 33.16 3.36 25.59
C ASP A 400 32.67 2.87 24.23
N GLY A 401 33.61 2.56 23.34
CA GLY A 401 33.42 1.97 22.02
C GLY A 401 32.87 0.54 22.05
N GLY A 402 31.91 0.26 22.94
CA GLY A 402 31.02 -0.87 22.81
C GLY A 402 29.98 -0.56 21.74
N GLU A 403 29.73 -1.54 20.89
CA GLU A 403 28.53 -1.60 20.07
C GLU A 403 27.32 -1.43 21.00
N SER A 404 26.87 -0.19 21.18
CA SER A 404 25.58 0.09 21.76
C SER A 404 24.59 -0.48 20.77
N GLU A 405 23.96 -1.59 21.17
CA GLU A 405 22.80 -2.20 20.52
C GLU A 405 21.98 -1.11 19.87
N SER A 406 21.67 -1.31 18.59
CA SER A 406 20.88 -0.37 17.84
C SER A 406 19.64 -0.01 18.65
N ASP A 407 19.17 1.25 18.62
CA ASP A 407 17.83 1.56 19.16
C ASP A 407 16.73 0.77 18.41
N ASP A 408 17.08 0.02 17.35
CA ASP A 408 16.27 -1.02 16.68
C ASP A 408 16.03 -2.27 17.58
N ASP A 409 16.93 -2.56 18.55
CA ASP A 409 16.89 -3.76 19.42
C ASP A 409 16.12 -3.55 20.74
N ARG A 410 15.75 -2.32 21.09
CA ARG A 410 14.95 -2.04 22.29
C ARG A 410 13.47 -2.27 22.03
N VAL A 411 13.06 -3.54 22.14
CA VAL A 411 11.67 -4.00 22.05
C VAL A 411 10.77 -3.24 23.03
N SER A 412 10.17 -2.16 22.54
CA SER A 412 9.04 -1.45 23.16
C SER A 412 7.85 -1.53 22.22
N THR A 413 6.65 -1.58 22.79
CA THR A 413 5.36 -1.63 22.07
C THR A 413 5.12 -0.43 21.12
N SER A 414 6.03 0.55 21.08
CA SER A 414 6.11 1.62 20.09
C SER A 414 6.63 1.19 18.70
N HIS A 415 7.30 0.04 18.57
CA HIS A 415 7.91 -0.42 17.31
C HIS A 415 6.92 -1.00 16.28
N LEU A 416 5.65 -1.19 16.64
CA LEU A 416 4.63 -1.68 15.69
C LEU A 416 4.32 -0.68 14.56
N LEU A 417 4.77 0.58 14.65
CA LEU A 417 4.48 1.64 13.67
C LEU A 417 5.69 2.18 12.90
N HIS A 418 6.89 2.18 13.47
CA HIS A 418 8.01 2.95 12.92
C HIS A 418 9.22 2.09 12.55
N ILE A 419 9.28 1.71 11.28
CA ILE A 419 10.56 1.69 10.58
C ILE A 419 10.92 3.17 10.35
N PRO A 420 12.17 3.61 10.62
CA PRO A 420 12.60 4.97 10.31
C PRO A 420 12.32 5.30 8.84
N THR A 421 11.62 6.41 8.59
CA THR A 421 11.20 6.84 7.24
C THR A 421 11.76 8.24 6.92
N PRO A 422 12.13 8.51 5.65
CA PRO A 422 12.69 9.79 5.25
C PRO A 422 11.80 11.01 5.48
N TRP A 423 10.48 10.88 5.37
CA TRP A 423 9.56 12.03 5.41
C TRP A 423 9.12 12.46 6.82
N HIS A 424 9.30 11.61 7.84
CA HIS A 424 9.09 11.98 9.25
C HIS A 424 10.38 12.44 9.94
N ASN A 425 11.51 12.37 9.23
CA ASN A 425 12.83 12.63 9.77
C ASN A 425 13.60 13.59 8.84
N CYS A 426 14.79 13.95 9.26
CA CYS A 426 15.78 14.60 8.40
C CYS A 426 17.05 13.76 8.39
N VAL A 427 17.82 13.93 7.30
CA VAL A 427 19.17 13.43 7.19
C VAL A 427 20.09 14.42 7.90
N ALA A 428 20.90 13.93 8.83
CA ALA A 428 21.93 14.70 9.52
C ALA A 428 23.29 14.02 9.37
N GLN A 429 24.33 14.80 9.13
CA GLN A 429 25.71 14.32 9.05
C GLN A 429 26.56 15.07 10.07
N VAL A 430 27.36 14.33 10.85
CA VAL A 430 28.32 14.94 11.78
C VAL A 430 29.69 14.97 11.13
N VAL A 431 30.32 16.15 11.06
CA VAL A 431 31.65 16.29 10.46
C VAL A 431 32.66 15.44 11.22
N GLY A 432 33.40 14.61 10.49
CA GLY A 432 34.36 13.66 11.04
C GLY A 432 33.77 12.28 11.34
N ASP A 433 32.45 12.10 11.26
CA ASP A 433 31.81 10.79 11.29
C ASP A 433 31.52 10.29 9.87
N SER A 434 31.79 9.01 9.65
CA SER A 434 31.50 8.31 8.39
C SER A 434 30.03 7.90 8.26
N ARG A 435 29.28 7.91 9.36
CA ARG A 435 27.86 7.54 9.40
C ARG A 435 26.96 8.73 9.12
N VAL A 436 25.80 8.41 8.55
CA VAL A 436 24.68 9.32 8.34
C VAL A 436 23.60 9.04 9.37
N TYR A 437 22.93 10.07 9.87
CA TYR A 437 21.89 9.94 10.89
C TYR A 437 20.52 10.27 10.34
N ILE A 438 19.52 9.48 10.75
CA ILE A 438 18.11 9.76 10.52
C ILE A 438 17.50 10.13 11.87
N VAL A 439 17.02 11.38 11.97
CA VAL A 439 16.59 11.96 13.25
C VAL A 439 15.45 12.96 13.03
N LYS A 440 14.55 13.13 14.01
CA LYS A 440 13.53 14.18 13.95
C LYS A 440 14.18 15.56 13.93
N TYR A 441 13.74 16.44 13.03
CA TYR A 441 14.32 17.78 12.88
C TYR A 441 14.18 18.66 14.14
N GLY A 442 13.18 18.41 14.99
CA GLY A 442 13.04 19.07 16.30
C GLY A 442 14.23 18.83 17.22
N ILE A 443 14.81 17.63 17.21
CA ILE A 443 16.00 17.28 18.01
C ILE A 443 17.23 18.05 17.51
N VAL A 444 17.36 18.17 16.19
CA VAL A 444 18.43 18.96 15.56
C VAL A 444 18.33 20.42 15.96
N LYS A 445 17.12 21.01 15.89
CA LYS A 445 16.87 22.39 16.35
C LYS A 445 17.25 22.59 17.81
N GLU A 446 16.84 21.69 18.69
CA GLU A 446 17.19 21.75 20.12
C GLU A 446 18.71 21.66 20.33
N ALA A 447 19.40 20.77 19.62
CA ALA A 447 20.84 20.62 19.71
C ALA A 447 21.61 21.87 19.26
N LEU A 448 21.07 22.61 18.28
CA LEU A 448 21.62 23.89 17.82
C LEU A 448 21.35 25.03 18.82
N THR A 449 20.26 24.98 19.59
CA THR A 449 19.94 26.03 20.59
C THR A 449 20.71 25.85 21.90
N ILE A 450 20.98 24.62 22.34
CA ILE A 450 21.72 24.32 23.57
C ILE A 450 23.25 24.39 23.42
N ASP A 451 23.73 24.96 22.31
CA ASP A 451 25.15 25.28 22.05
C ASP A 451 26.11 24.07 22.00
N ARG A 452 25.60 22.84 21.92
CA ARG A 452 26.41 21.62 21.81
C ARG A 452 26.98 21.41 20.40
N TYR A 453 26.25 21.88 19.38
CA TYR A 453 26.62 21.80 17.98
C TYR A 453 26.41 23.14 17.29
N TYR A 454 27.16 23.39 16.22
CA TYR A 454 26.80 24.36 15.19
C TYR A 454 26.56 23.61 13.90
N GLY A 455 25.65 24.09 13.07
CA GLY A 455 25.30 23.39 11.85
C GLY A 455 24.34 24.18 10.99
N ASP A 456 24.35 23.84 9.71
CA ASP A 456 23.60 24.51 8.67
C ASP A 456 22.89 23.47 7.80
N VAL A 457 21.77 23.88 7.20
CA VAL A 457 21.10 23.09 6.18
C VAL A 457 21.90 23.21 4.88
N VAL A 458 22.44 22.09 4.43
CA VAL A 458 23.04 21.98 3.09
C VAL A 458 21.90 21.78 2.11
N SER A 459 21.75 22.73 1.19
CA SER A 459 20.75 22.62 0.12
C SER A 459 21.11 21.46 -0.81
N GLY A 460 20.10 20.68 -1.19
CA GLY A 460 20.27 19.64 -2.21
C GLY A 460 20.39 20.23 -3.61
N ASN A 461 20.87 19.41 -4.54
CA ASN A 461 20.92 19.70 -5.96
C ASN A 461 20.09 18.67 -6.74
N LEU A 462 18.89 19.07 -7.15
CA LEU A 462 17.95 18.18 -7.83
C LEU A 462 18.49 17.67 -9.18
N ILE A 463 19.31 18.46 -9.88
CA ILE A 463 19.89 18.10 -11.17
C ILE A 463 20.93 16.98 -10.99
N GLU A 464 21.67 17.02 -9.88
CA GLU A 464 22.69 16.03 -9.54
C GLU A 464 22.13 14.81 -8.80
N GLY A 465 20.84 14.83 -8.45
CA GLY A 465 20.21 13.75 -7.69
C GLY A 465 20.44 13.84 -6.17
N GLU A 466 20.81 15.02 -5.68
CA GLU A 466 21.21 15.23 -4.29
C GLU A 466 20.08 15.84 -3.44
N GLY A 467 19.76 15.19 -2.33
CA GLY A 467 18.81 15.68 -1.33
C GLY A 467 19.45 16.65 -0.33
N ALA A 468 18.64 17.51 0.28
CA ALA A 468 19.09 18.38 1.35
C ALA A 468 19.34 17.60 2.65
N PHE A 469 20.31 18.03 3.44
CA PHE A 469 20.63 17.44 4.75
C PHE A 469 21.14 18.50 5.72
N VAL A 470 21.22 18.15 7.01
CA VAL A 470 21.80 19.02 8.03
C VAL A 470 23.25 18.62 8.30
N SER A 471 24.19 19.53 8.08
CA SER A 471 25.59 19.34 8.47
C SER A 471 25.79 19.84 9.90
N LEU A 472 26.22 18.96 10.80
CA LEU A 472 26.48 19.24 12.21
C LEU A 472 27.98 19.18 12.49
N ARG A 473 28.47 20.17 13.24
CA ARG A 473 29.83 20.21 13.77
C ARG A 473 29.76 20.34 15.28
N LYS A 474 30.54 19.51 15.97
CA LYS A 474 30.64 19.57 17.42
C LYS A 474 31.37 20.84 17.82
N ARG A 475 30.92 21.49 18.89
CA ARG A 475 31.77 22.47 19.56
C ARG A 475 32.81 21.74 20.39
N GLU A 476 34.08 21.98 20.13
CA GLU A 476 35.14 21.59 21.06
C GLU A 476 34.86 22.31 22.39
N GLY A 477 34.80 21.54 23.46
CA GLY A 477 34.55 22.05 24.81
C GLY A 477 35.80 22.64 25.45
#